data_AF-A0A6G1J4C9-F1
#
_entry.id   AF-A0A6G1J4C9-F1
#
_cell.length_a   1.000
_cell.length_b   1.000
_cell.length_c   1.000
_cell.angle_alpha   90.00
_cell.angle_beta   90.00
_cell.angle_gamma   90.00
#
_symmetry.space_group_name_H-M   'P 1'
#
loop_
_entity.id
_entity.type
_entity.pdbx_description
1 polymer ?
#
loop_
_entity_poly.entity_id
_entity_poly.type
_entity_poly.pdbx_seq_one_letter_code
_entity_poly.pdbx_strand_id
1 'polypeptide(L)'
;MATFLSLPSEILILICQHLTLPSLLTVRLVHRHLASLVLGNSTSIAPSVVRTTFPEAQLLLRTPPSERQSFDWMKFSHLQQRGYSVPSFGIPAESEIGDALRTRVENGLRVFKTLWEISDNVYSEPDANFDDQSPFHYRESVILERRMEYLQTIYPTRVGADYRIAISFLLASFLTKHDAPPSRGYGHHVYVHNGPDDFDWDSKKYIDLNRGTLWVDWAILHLGPYIFF
;
A
#
# COMPACT_ATOMS: atom_id res chain seq x y z
N MET A 1 -6.89 27.59 -7.95
CA MET A 1 -5.72 27.27 -7.11
C MET A 1 -4.67 26.63 -8.00
N ALA A 2 -3.43 27.14 -7.99
CA ALA A 2 -2.33 26.46 -8.66
C ALA A 2 -1.98 25.20 -7.86
N THR A 3 -1.93 24.05 -8.52
CA THR A 3 -1.54 22.78 -7.91
C THR A 3 -0.04 22.59 -8.04
N PHE A 4 0.59 21.83 -7.16
CA PHE A 4 2.03 21.52 -7.25
C PHE A 4 2.44 20.98 -8.64
N LEU A 5 1.58 20.17 -9.25
CA LEU A 5 1.78 19.59 -10.58
C LEU A 5 1.61 20.58 -11.74
N SER A 6 1.14 21.81 -11.48
CA SER A 6 1.04 22.88 -12.48
C SER A 6 2.32 23.69 -12.65
N LEU A 7 3.36 23.39 -11.84
CA LEU A 7 4.68 24.00 -11.98
C LEU A 7 5.38 23.53 -13.27
N PRO A 8 6.24 24.36 -13.89
CA PRO A 8 7.07 23.92 -15.02
C PRO A 8 7.95 22.71 -14.67
N SER A 9 8.19 21.84 -15.64
CA SER A 9 8.99 20.62 -15.47
C SER A 9 10.38 20.89 -14.88
N GLU A 10 11.01 22.00 -15.26
CA GLU A 10 12.32 22.43 -14.78
C GLU A 10 12.30 22.69 -13.27
N ILE A 11 11.23 23.32 -12.77
CA ILE A 11 11.04 23.58 -11.34
C ILE A 11 10.80 22.26 -10.59
N LEU A 12 10.00 21.36 -11.16
CA LEU A 12 9.76 20.04 -10.58
C LEU A 12 11.04 19.19 -10.51
N ILE A 13 11.90 19.27 -11.53
CA ILE A 13 13.22 18.60 -11.55
C ILE A 13 14.11 19.15 -10.43
N LEU A 14 14.19 20.48 -10.29
CA LEU A 14 14.97 21.13 -9.23
C LEU A 14 14.47 20.70 -7.83
N ILE A 15 13.16 20.68 -7.62
CA ILE A 15 12.57 20.19 -6.37
C ILE A 15 12.99 18.73 -6.13
N CYS A 16 12.87 17.86 -7.14
CA CYS A 16 13.27 16.46 -7.04
C CYS A 16 14.76 16.27 -6.71
N GLN A 17 15.65 17.12 -7.21
CA GLN A 17 17.09 17.07 -6.91
C GLN A 17 17.42 17.34 -5.43
N HIS A 18 16.57 18.09 -4.74
CA HIS A 18 16.73 18.43 -3.33
C HIS A 18 16.05 17.45 -2.37
N LEU A 19 15.37 16.42 -2.89
CA LEU A 19 14.76 15.38 -2.07
C LEU A 19 15.81 14.37 -1.57
N THR A 20 15.50 13.75 -0.44
CA THR A 20 16.18 12.52 -0.03
C THR A 20 15.70 11.35 -0.89
N LEU A 21 16.47 10.27 -0.96
CA LEU A 21 16.15 9.08 -1.74
C LEU A 21 14.81 8.46 -1.28
N PRO A 22 14.53 8.28 0.03
CA PRO A 22 13.21 7.84 0.48
C PRO A 22 12.10 8.77 0.00
N SER A 23 12.24 10.08 0.18
CA SER A 23 11.22 11.06 -0.24
C SER A 23 11.00 11.05 -1.75
N LEU A 24 12.06 10.93 -2.55
CA LEU A 24 11.96 10.84 -4.00
C LEU A 24 11.25 9.56 -4.44
N LEU A 25 11.58 8.41 -3.82
CA LEU A 25 10.90 7.14 -4.10
C LEU A 25 9.42 7.23 -3.75
N THR A 26 9.06 7.84 -2.61
CA THR A 26 7.66 8.11 -2.25
C THR A 26 6.99 8.99 -3.31
N VAL A 27 7.59 10.11 -3.70
CA VAL A 27 7.04 11.00 -4.73
C VAL A 27 6.85 10.26 -6.06
N ARG A 28 7.79 9.38 -6.42
CA ARG A 28 7.69 8.55 -7.61
C ARG A 28 6.46 7.64 -7.56
N LEU A 29 6.07 7.14 -6.40
CA LEU A 29 4.91 6.24 -6.25
C LEU A 29 3.56 6.94 -6.24
N VAL A 30 3.53 8.27 -6.05
CA VAL A 30 2.29 9.05 -5.88
C VAL A 30 1.66 9.44 -7.21
N HIS A 31 2.44 9.79 -8.24
CA HIS A 31 1.89 10.34 -9.48
C HIS A 31 2.70 9.97 -10.74
N ARG A 32 2.00 9.55 -11.80
CA ARG A 32 2.63 9.11 -13.06
C ARG A 32 3.51 10.16 -13.72
N HIS A 33 3.06 11.41 -13.77
CA HIS A 33 3.84 12.51 -14.35
C HIS A 33 5.17 12.73 -13.61
N LEU A 34 5.15 12.70 -12.27
CA LEU A 34 6.37 12.84 -11.47
C LEU A 34 7.27 11.63 -11.65
N ALA A 35 6.71 10.42 -11.73
CA ALA A 35 7.49 9.22 -12.02
C ALA A 35 8.21 9.29 -13.37
N SER A 36 7.50 9.71 -14.42
CA SER A 36 8.06 9.91 -15.75
C SER A 36 9.13 11.00 -15.77
N LEU A 37 8.89 12.12 -15.08
CA LEU A 37 9.85 13.22 -14.96
C LEU A 37 11.12 12.77 -14.23
N VAL A 38 10.99 12.03 -13.12
CA VAL A 38 12.12 11.51 -12.35
C VAL A 38 12.93 10.50 -13.15
N LEU A 39 12.28 9.58 -13.87
CA LEU A 39 12.97 8.57 -14.68
C LEU A 39 13.64 9.18 -15.91
N GLY A 40 12.94 10.06 -16.62
CA GLY A 40 13.45 10.75 -17.81
C GLY A 40 14.62 11.69 -17.52
N ASN A 41 14.71 12.21 -16.29
CA ASN A 41 15.79 13.09 -15.84
C ASN A 41 16.68 12.42 -14.77
N SER A 42 16.71 11.08 -14.72
CA SER A 42 17.40 10.33 -13.68
C SER A 42 18.90 10.62 -13.60
N THR A 43 19.55 10.89 -14.74
CA THR A 43 20.95 11.30 -14.83
C THR A 43 21.27 12.58 -14.05
N SER A 44 20.31 13.51 -14.01
CA SER A 44 20.42 14.79 -13.35
C SER A 44 19.95 14.73 -11.89
N ILE A 45 18.89 13.98 -11.63
CA ILE A 45 18.25 13.89 -10.31
C ILE A 45 19.02 12.96 -9.37
N ALA A 46 19.41 11.76 -9.84
CA ALA A 46 19.99 10.73 -8.98
C ALA A 46 21.29 11.18 -8.28
N PRO A 47 22.26 11.85 -8.93
CA PRO A 47 23.49 12.28 -8.25
C PRO A 47 23.25 13.32 -7.15
N SER A 48 22.27 14.21 -7.34
CA SER A 48 21.91 15.23 -6.35
C SER A 48 21.21 14.59 -5.15
N VAL A 49 20.26 13.69 -5.40
CA VAL A 49 19.52 12.97 -4.36
C VAL A 49 20.44 12.08 -3.53
N VAL A 50 21.41 11.41 -4.15
CA VAL A 50 22.42 10.61 -3.42
C VAL A 50 23.27 11.49 -2.50
N ARG A 51 23.71 12.66 -2.97
CA ARG A 51 24.47 13.63 -2.15
C ARG A 51 23.66 14.11 -0.95
N THR A 52 22.38 14.41 -1.17
CA THR A 52 21.47 14.85 -0.11
C THR A 52 21.21 13.74 0.91
N THR A 53 21.09 12.48 0.46
CA THR A 53 20.74 11.34 1.32
C THR A 53 21.93 10.79 2.10
N PHE A 54 23.11 10.75 1.47
CA PHE A 54 24.31 10.14 2.01
C PHE A 54 25.51 11.10 1.92
N PRO A 55 25.48 12.24 2.64
CA PRO A 55 26.50 13.28 2.52
C PRO A 55 27.92 12.80 2.85
N GLU A 56 28.05 11.78 3.71
CA GLU A 56 29.34 11.24 4.16
C GLU A 56 29.82 10.02 3.37
N ALA A 57 29.00 9.47 2.47
CA ALA A 57 29.32 8.25 1.73
C ALA A 57 30.26 8.55 0.54
N GLN A 58 31.51 8.92 0.83
CA GLN A 58 32.47 9.37 -0.20
C GLN A 58 32.71 8.33 -1.30
N LEU A 59 32.60 7.03 -1.02
CA LEU A 59 32.69 5.97 -2.02
C LEU A 59 31.52 6.02 -3.03
N LEU A 60 30.30 6.29 -2.56
CA LEU A 60 29.11 6.58 -3.38
C LEU A 60 29.14 7.95 -4.05
N LEU A 61 30.16 8.76 -3.77
CA LEU A 61 30.41 10.05 -4.43
C LEU A 61 31.65 10.06 -5.34
N ARG A 62 32.52 9.02 -5.30
CA ARG A 62 33.74 8.88 -6.14
C ARG A 62 33.70 7.98 -7.39
N THR A 63 32.77 7.05 -7.54
CA THR A 63 32.51 6.26 -8.77
C THR A 63 32.38 7.17 -10.01
N PRO A 64 33.02 6.81 -11.14
CA PRO A 64 33.09 7.64 -12.33
C PRO A 64 31.71 7.96 -12.95
N PRO A 65 31.56 9.14 -13.59
CA PRO A 65 30.30 9.60 -14.18
C PRO A 65 29.71 8.68 -15.25
N SER A 66 30.52 7.82 -15.87
CA SER A 66 30.11 6.86 -16.89
C SER A 66 29.28 5.69 -16.32
N GLU A 67 29.35 5.42 -15.02
CA GLU A 67 28.66 4.32 -14.35
C GLU A 67 27.47 4.78 -13.47
N ARG A 68 27.30 6.11 -13.30
CA ARG A 68 26.32 6.72 -12.38
C ARG A 68 25.25 7.55 -13.07
N GLN A 69 24.33 6.91 -13.78
CA GLN A 69 23.43 7.68 -14.64
C GLN A 69 21.94 7.37 -14.48
N SER A 70 21.53 6.33 -13.75
CA SER A 70 20.10 6.06 -13.53
C SER A 70 19.79 5.52 -12.14
N PHE A 71 18.52 5.51 -11.72
CA PHE A 71 18.16 4.85 -10.46
C PHE A 71 18.50 3.35 -10.43
N ASP A 72 18.83 2.74 -11.57
CA ASP A 72 19.13 1.32 -11.66
C ASP A 72 20.46 0.96 -11.02
N TRP A 73 21.51 1.81 -11.11
CA TRP A 73 22.79 1.52 -10.44
C TRP A 73 22.64 1.45 -8.91
N MET A 74 21.70 2.21 -8.33
CA MET A 74 21.38 2.16 -6.90
C MET A 74 20.62 0.89 -6.49
N LYS A 75 19.78 0.34 -7.38
CA LYS A 75 19.08 -0.94 -7.11
C LYS A 75 20.07 -2.08 -6.88
N PHE A 76 21.19 -2.08 -7.62
CA PHE A 76 22.19 -3.15 -7.56
C PHE A 76 23.19 -3.02 -6.41
N SER A 77 23.47 -1.80 -5.93
CA SER A 77 24.61 -1.59 -5.03
C SER A 77 24.29 -1.65 -3.54
N HIS A 78 23.06 -1.32 -3.09
CA HIS A 78 22.75 -1.24 -1.65
C HIS A 78 21.53 -2.04 -1.18
N LEU A 79 20.54 -2.30 -2.05
CA LEU A 79 19.34 -3.05 -1.65
C LEU A 79 19.58 -4.58 -1.63
N GLN A 80 20.45 -5.11 -2.51
CA GLN A 80 20.83 -6.52 -2.50
C GLN A 80 21.73 -6.91 -1.30
N GLN A 81 22.62 -6.03 -0.83
CA GLN A 81 23.51 -6.34 0.29
C GLN A 81 22.79 -6.54 1.64
N ARG A 82 21.52 -6.10 1.75
CA ARG A 82 20.69 -6.30 2.95
C ARG A 82 19.57 -7.34 2.75
N GLY A 83 19.58 -8.12 1.67
CA GLY A 83 18.60 -9.19 1.46
C GLY A 83 17.16 -8.71 1.20
N TYR A 84 16.94 -7.41 1.03
CA TYR A 84 15.61 -6.89 0.68
C TYR A 84 15.40 -7.04 -0.82
N SER A 85 14.78 -8.15 -1.25
CA SER A 85 14.01 -8.10 -2.49
C SER A 85 12.94 -7.04 -2.28
N VAL A 86 12.98 -5.91 -2.98
CA VAL A 86 11.82 -5.01 -3.00
C VAL A 86 10.74 -5.82 -3.69
N PRO A 87 9.72 -6.29 -2.96
CA PRO A 87 8.71 -7.09 -3.61
C PRO A 87 7.97 -6.21 -4.62
N SER A 88 7.59 -6.81 -5.74
CA SER A 88 6.77 -6.18 -6.79
C SER A 88 5.32 -5.94 -6.31
N PHE A 89 5.14 -5.50 -5.07
CA PHE A 89 3.85 -5.16 -4.50
C PHE A 89 3.53 -3.70 -4.82
N GLY A 90 2.36 -3.47 -5.39
CA GLY A 90 1.84 -2.14 -5.64
C GLY A 90 1.55 -1.86 -7.11
N ILE A 91 0.97 -0.70 -7.34
CA ILE A 91 0.62 -0.19 -8.67
C ILE A 91 1.82 0.63 -9.14
N PRO A 92 2.55 0.21 -10.19
CA PRO A 92 3.67 0.99 -10.70
C PRO A 92 3.19 2.40 -11.07
N ALA A 93 3.96 3.41 -10.72
CA ALA A 93 3.64 4.80 -11.07
C ALA A 93 3.70 5.07 -12.56
N GLU A 94 4.52 4.29 -13.25
CA GLU A 94 4.73 4.36 -14.68
C GLU A 94 3.59 3.71 -15.48
N SER A 95 2.74 2.89 -14.81
CA SER A 95 1.64 2.17 -15.45
C SER A 95 0.58 3.13 -16.00
N GLU A 96 0.16 2.91 -17.25
CA GLU A 96 -0.90 3.68 -17.92
C GLU A 96 -2.24 3.61 -17.18
N ILE A 97 -2.55 2.45 -16.62
CA ILE A 97 -3.76 2.22 -15.83
C ILE A 97 -3.56 2.55 -14.34
N GLY A 98 -2.36 3.01 -13.96
CA GLY A 98 -1.94 3.13 -12.57
C GLY A 98 -2.78 4.12 -11.77
N ASP A 99 -3.03 5.31 -12.31
CA ASP A 99 -3.81 6.36 -11.62
C ASP A 99 -5.29 5.95 -11.47
N ALA A 100 -5.85 5.29 -12.49
CA ALA A 100 -7.20 4.73 -12.41
C ALA A 100 -7.27 3.64 -11.33
N LEU A 101 -6.27 2.76 -11.26
CA LEU A 101 -6.23 1.68 -10.26
C LEU A 101 -5.98 2.21 -8.84
N ARG A 102 -5.14 3.24 -8.66
CA ARG A 102 -4.95 3.93 -7.37
C ARG A 102 -6.23 4.56 -6.87
N THR A 103 -6.97 5.25 -7.75
CA THR A 103 -8.29 5.81 -7.44
C THR A 103 -9.25 4.72 -6.97
N ARG A 104 -9.24 3.55 -7.60
CA ARG A 104 -10.08 2.41 -7.18
C ARG A 104 -9.65 1.85 -5.82
N VAL A 105 -8.35 1.74 -5.56
CA VAL A 105 -7.84 1.35 -4.24
C VAL A 105 -8.28 2.37 -3.18
N GLU A 106 -8.12 3.67 -3.43
CA GLU A 106 -8.56 4.73 -2.52
C GLU A 106 -10.06 4.63 -2.23
N ASN A 107 -10.90 4.47 -3.27
CA ASN A 107 -12.33 4.26 -3.10
C ASN A 107 -12.62 3.03 -2.23
N GLY A 108 -11.90 1.93 -2.44
CA GLY A 108 -12.02 0.73 -1.62
C GLY A 108 -11.55 0.93 -0.17
N LEU A 109 -10.52 1.74 0.07
CA LEU A 109 -10.05 2.09 1.43
C LEU A 109 -11.09 2.95 2.19
N ARG A 110 -11.89 3.75 1.48
CA ARG A 110 -13.02 4.46 2.13
C ARG A 110 -14.08 3.50 2.66
N VAL A 111 -14.27 2.34 2.03
CA VAL A 111 -15.17 1.29 2.54
C VAL A 111 -14.64 0.72 3.86
N PHE A 112 -13.33 0.51 3.98
CA PHE A 112 -12.71 0.10 5.26
C PHE A 112 -12.98 1.11 6.38
N LYS A 113 -12.93 2.41 6.08
CA LYS A 113 -13.29 3.44 7.04
C LYS A 113 -14.73 3.28 7.54
N THR A 114 -15.69 3.08 6.63
CA THR A 114 -17.09 2.83 7.01
C THR A 114 -17.26 1.55 7.84
N LEU A 115 -16.56 0.47 7.49
CA LEU A 115 -16.60 -0.78 8.26
C LEU A 115 -16.05 -0.60 9.68
N TRP A 116 -15.05 0.26 9.85
CA TRP A 116 -14.53 0.62 11.16
C TRP A 116 -15.50 1.50 11.95
N GLU A 117 -16.11 2.51 11.31
CA GLU A 117 -17.13 3.36 11.94
C GLU A 117 -18.29 2.52 12.50
N ILE A 118 -18.68 1.45 11.78
CA ILE A 118 -19.67 0.48 12.27
C ILE A 118 -19.21 -0.18 13.59
N SER A 119 -17.95 -0.61 13.69
CA SER A 119 -17.40 -1.17 14.93
C SER A 119 -17.32 -0.14 16.05
N ASP A 120 -16.77 1.02 15.76
CA ASP A 120 -16.55 2.09 16.74
C ASP A 120 -17.88 2.54 17.37
N ASN A 121 -18.93 2.63 16.55
CA ASN A 121 -20.28 2.93 17.01
C ASN A 121 -20.80 1.88 18.00
N VAL A 122 -20.66 0.58 17.71
CA VAL A 122 -21.14 -0.49 18.60
C VAL A 122 -20.34 -0.56 19.90
N TYR A 123 -19.03 -0.28 19.85
CA TYR A 123 -18.19 -0.21 21.04
C TYR A 123 -18.46 1.03 21.91
N SER A 124 -18.95 2.11 21.30
CA SER A 124 -19.34 3.34 21.99
C SER A 124 -20.74 3.28 22.62
N GLU A 125 -21.58 2.33 22.22
CA GLU A 125 -22.90 2.11 22.81
C GLU A 125 -22.72 1.61 24.27
N PRO A 126 -23.39 2.23 25.27
CA PRO A 126 -23.30 1.82 26.66
C PRO A 126 -23.80 0.38 26.82
N ASP A 127 -23.23 -0.35 27.79
CA ASP A 127 -23.60 -1.73 28.08
C ASP A 127 -25.08 -1.81 28.52
N ALA A 128 -25.99 -2.03 27.58
CA ALA A 128 -27.39 -2.24 27.87
C ALA A 128 -27.60 -3.68 28.34
N ASN A 129 -27.99 -3.86 29.60
CA ASN A 129 -28.41 -5.11 30.27
C ASN A 129 -28.19 -6.39 29.44
N PHE A 130 -26.94 -6.84 29.38
CA PHE A 130 -26.59 -8.10 28.75
C PHE A 130 -26.99 -9.24 29.69
N ASP A 131 -28.17 -9.83 29.46
CA ASP A 131 -28.53 -11.09 30.10
C ASP A 131 -27.64 -12.22 29.54
N ASP A 132 -26.93 -12.90 30.44
CA ASP A 132 -26.19 -14.17 30.30
C ASP A 132 -25.10 -14.34 29.22
N GLN A 133 -24.91 -13.41 28.27
CA GLN A 133 -23.77 -13.43 27.34
C GLN A 133 -22.67 -12.46 27.75
N SER A 134 -21.41 -12.81 27.49
CA SER A 134 -20.31 -11.84 27.67
C SER A 134 -20.59 -10.62 26.77
N PRO A 135 -20.55 -9.38 27.30
CA PRO A 135 -20.79 -8.15 26.52
C PRO A 135 -19.97 -8.07 25.23
N PHE A 136 -18.77 -8.66 25.25
CA PHE A 136 -17.87 -8.76 24.11
C PHE A 136 -18.45 -9.58 22.94
N HIS A 137 -18.88 -10.83 23.20
CA HIS A 137 -19.46 -11.70 22.16
C HIS A 137 -20.72 -11.13 21.54
N TYR A 138 -21.56 -10.48 22.35
CA TYR A 138 -22.75 -9.79 21.82
C TYR A 138 -22.35 -8.67 20.85
N ARG A 139 -21.44 -7.77 21.27
CA ARG A 139 -20.97 -6.66 20.44
C ARG A 139 -20.35 -7.13 19.14
N GLU A 140 -19.46 -8.12 19.18
CA GLU A 140 -18.84 -8.67 17.97
C GLU A 140 -19.89 -9.29 17.02
N SER A 141 -20.95 -9.90 17.55
CA SER A 141 -22.05 -10.44 16.73
C SER A 141 -22.83 -9.33 16.03
N VAL A 142 -23.17 -8.26 16.75
CA VAL A 142 -23.85 -7.07 16.20
C VAL A 142 -22.98 -6.36 15.16
N ILE A 143 -21.67 -6.24 15.43
CA ILE A 143 -20.70 -5.65 14.50
C ILE A 143 -20.66 -6.46 13.20
N LEU A 144 -20.55 -7.78 13.31
CA LEU A 144 -20.51 -8.66 12.15
C LEU A 144 -21.79 -8.54 11.33
N GLU A 145 -22.96 -8.54 11.97
CA GLU A 145 -24.25 -8.38 11.31
C GLU A 145 -24.33 -7.05 10.53
N ARG A 146 -24.09 -5.92 11.20
CA ARG A 146 -24.13 -4.58 10.57
C ARG A 146 -23.13 -4.43 9.43
N ARG A 147 -21.93 -5.00 9.57
CA ARG A 147 -20.92 -5.02 8.49
C ARG A 147 -21.38 -5.84 7.30
N MET A 148 -21.93 -7.02 7.53
CA MET A 148 -22.41 -7.90 6.47
C MET A 148 -23.59 -7.26 5.73
N GLU A 149 -24.51 -6.61 6.42
CA GLU A 149 -25.59 -5.84 5.80
C GLU A 149 -25.03 -4.74 4.89
N TYR A 150 -24.13 -3.90 5.40
CA TYR A 150 -23.49 -2.85 4.60
C TYR A 150 -22.77 -3.43 3.37
N LEU A 151 -21.97 -4.49 3.56
CA LEU A 151 -21.25 -5.14 2.48
C LEU A 151 -22.18 -5.71 1.40
N GLN A 152 -23.30 -6.31 1.79
CA GLN A 152 -24.32 -6.80 0.85
C GLN A 152 -24.89 -5.69 -0.03
N THR A 153 -25.07 -4.47 0.51
CA THR A 153 -25.54 -3.33 -0.29
C THR A 153 -24.52 -2.88 -1.34
N ILE A 154 -23.22 -2.90 -1.00
CA ILE A 154 -22.18 -2.38 -1.90
C ILE A 154 -21.61 -3.42 -2.86
N TYR A 155 -21.65 -4.71 -2.53
CA TYR A 155 -21.00 -5.77 -3.32
C TYR A 155 -21.39 -5.83 -4.81
N PRO A 156 -22.67 -5.62 -5.19
CA PRO A 156 -23.11 -5.59 -6.58
C PRO A 156 -22.67 -4.32 -7.32
N THR A 157 -22.23 -3.29 -6.60
CA THR A 157 -21.92 -1.98 -7.17
C THR A 157 -20.45 -1.85 -7.57
N ARG A 158 -20.12 -0.74 -8.25
CA ARG A 158 -18.72 -0.38 -8.54
C ARG A 158 -17.89 -0.19 -7.27
N VAL A 159 -18.48 0.33 -6.20
CA VAL A 159 -17.80 0.52 -4.90
C VAL A 159 -17.39 -0.83 -4.32
N GLY A 160 -18.26 -1.84 -4.39
CA GLY A 160 -17.91 -3.21 -3.99
C GLY A 160 -16.78 -3.82 -4.83
N ALA A 161 -16.71 -3.51 -6.12
CA ALA A 161 -15.60 -3.94 -6.97
C ALA A 161 -14.27 -3.27 -6.59
N ASP A 162 -14.31 -1.98 -6.24
CA ASP A 162 -13.17 -1.20 -5.79
C ASP A 162 -12.68 -1.68 -4.41
N TYR A 163 -13.60 -1.97 -3.49
CA TYR A 163 -13.32 -2.58 -2.18
C TYR A 163 -12.59 -3.93 -2.30
N ARG A 164 -13.05 -4.83 -3.19
CA ARG A 164 -12.37 -6.11 -3.43
C ARG A 164 -10.93 -5.95 -3.93
N ILE A 165 -10.67 -4.90 -4.72
CA ILE A 165 -9.31 -4.58 -5.17
C ILE A 165 -8.47 -4.10 -4.00
N ALA A 166 -8.97 -3.17 -3.18
CA ALA A 166 -8.26 -2.69 -2.01
C ALA A 166 -7.91 -3.83 -1.03
N ILE A 167 -8.88 -4.72 -0.75
CA ILE A 167 -8.65 -5.97 -0.01
C ILE A 167 -7.51 -6.78 -0.63
N SER A 168 -7.53 -7.00 -1.95
CA SER A 168 -6.51 -7.83 -2.61
C SER A 168 -5.11 -7.24 -2.45
N PHE A 169 -4.97 -5.91 -2.54
CA PHE A 169 -3.70 -5.22 -2.30
C PHE A 169 -3.26 -5.31 -0.83
N LEU A 170 -4.20 -5.15 0.09
CA LEU A 170 -3.92 -5.24 1.52
C LEU A 170 -3.48 -6.65 1.89
N LEU A 171 -4.22 -7.69 1.47
CA LEU A 171 -3.85 -9.08 1.69
C LEU A 171 -2.49 -9.41 1.11
N ALA A 172 -2.19 -8.95 -0.11
CA ALA A 172 -0.90 -9.19 -0.75
C ALA A 172 0.30 -8.73 0.10
N SER A 173 0.12 -7.73 0.99
CA SER A 173 1.17 -7.28 1.91
C SER A 173 1.44 -8.24 3.08
N PHE A 174 0.50 -9.16 3.37
CA PHE A 174 0.62 -10.16 4.42
C PHE A 174 0.78 -11.60 3.91
N LEU A 175 0.64 -11.83 2.59
CA LEU A 175 0.86 -13.13 1.97
C LEU A 175 2.35 -13.51 1.99
N THR A 176 2.63 -14.76 2.34
CA THR A 176 3.96 -15.37 2.46
C THR A 176 4.29 -16.21 1.24
N LYS A 177 5.55 -16.65 1.11
CA LYS A 177 6.00 -17.55 0.02
C LYS A 177 5.27 -18.89 -0.05
N HIS A 178 4.51 -19.23 0.99
CA HIS A 178 3.72 -20.44 1.08
C HIS A 178 2.30 -20.27 0.57
N ASP A 179 1.85 -19.02 0.37
CA ASP A 179 0.53 -18.70 -0.16
C ASP A 179 0.50 -18.74 -1.69
N ALA A 180 -0.60 -19.25 -2.24
CA ALA A 180 -0.78 -19.31 -3.68
C ALA A 180 -0.84 -17.89 -4.28
N PRO A 181 -0.11 -17.60 -5.37
CA PRO A 181 -0.18 -16.30 -6.02
C PRO A 181 -1.61 -16.02 -6.47
N PRO A 182 -2.08 -14.75 -6.41
CA PRO A 182 -3.41 -14.41 -6.88
C PRO A 182 -3.55 -14.87 -8.33
N SER A 183 -4.62 -15.59 -8.61
CA SER A 183 -4.91 -16.21 -9.92
C SER A 183 -5.12 -15.19 -11.05
N ARG A 184 -5.10 -13.90 -10.74
CA ARG A 184 -5.11 -12.79 -11.70
C ARG A 184 -4.10 -11.72 -11.29
N GLY A 185 -2.91 -11.84 -11.84
CA GLY A 185 -1.98 -10.73 -11.89
C GLY A 185 -2.53 -9.56 -12.68
N TYR A 186 -2.39 -8.35 -12.15
CA TYR A 186 -2.41 -7.15 -12.99
C TYR A 186 -1.06 -7.10 -13.75
N GLY A 187 -0.94 -7.89 -14.83
CA GLY A 187 0.25 -7.99 -15.67
C GLY A 187 0.78 -9.43 -15.86
N HIS A 188 1.77 -9.58 -16.74
CA HIS A 188 2.37 -10.87 -17.14
C HIS A 188 3.42 -11.43 -16.17
N HIS A 189 3.50 -10.95 -14.93
CA HIS A 189 4.50 -11.40 -13.97
C HIS A 189 3.92 -12.40 -12.97
N VAL A 190 4.64 -13.50 -12.77
CA VAL A 190 4.37 -14.46 -11.68
C VAL A 190 4.77 -13.79 -10.38
N TYR A 191 3.81 -13.60 -9.48
CA TYR A 191 4.06 -13.01 -8.16
C TYR A 191 4.75 -14.04 -7.27
N VAL A 192 5.83 -13.61 -6.61
CA VAL A 192 6.46 -14.38 -5.54
C VAL A 192 6.18 -13.60 -4.25
N HIS A 193 5.38 -14.20 -3.38
CA HIS A 193 5.08 -13.63 -2.07
C HIS A 193 6.28 -13.84 -1.15
N ASN A 194 6.72 -12.80 -0.44
CA ASN A 194 7.87 -12.85 0.49
C ASN A 194 7.49 -12.30 1.87
N GLY A 195 6.19 -12.30 2.22
CA GLY A 195 5.73 -11.88 3.55
C GLY A 195 6.33 -12.76 4.66
N PRO A 196 6.49 -12.22 5.88
CA PRO A 196 7.00 -12.96 7.02
C PRO A 196 6.05 -14.12 7.37
N ASP A 197 6.62 -15.28 7.70
CA ASP A 197 5.92 -16.53 8.07
C ASP A 197 5.22 -16.44 9.44
N ASP A 198 5.23 -15.25 10.05
CA ASP A 198 4.72 -14.96 11.38
C ASP A 198 3.19 -14.81 11.40
N PHE A 199 2.56 -14.67 10.23
CA PHE A 199 1.11 -14.62 10.10
C PHE A 199 0.59 -16.03 9.81
N ASP A 200 0.12 -16.71 10.86
CA ASP A 200 -0.50 -18.04 10.79
C ASP A 200 -1.87 -17.94 10.09
N TRP A 201 -1.85 -17.79 8.77
CA TRP A 201 -3.01 -17.95 7.92
C TRP A 201 -3.29 -19.45 7.89
N ASP A 202 -4.43 -19.91 8.45
CA ASP A 202 -4.86 -21.30 8.31
C ASP A 202 -4.93 -21.63 6.81
N SER A 203 -3.87 -22.27 6.30
CA SER A 203 -3.48 -22.47 4.89
C SER A 203 -4.52 -23.15 4.00
N LYS A 204 -5.70 -23.42 4.54
CA LYS A 204 -6.79 -24.20 3.94
C LYS A 204 -8.08 -23.42 3.74
N LYS A 205 -8.20 -22.18 4.23
CA LYS A 205 -9.41 -21.35 4.04
C LYS A 205 -9.07 -20.05 3.33
N TYR A 206 -9.87 -19.72 2.32
CA TYR A 206 -9.84 -18.41 1.67
C TYR A 206 -9.90 -17.32 2.76
N ILE A 207 -8.92 -16.41 2.76
CA ILE A 207 -8.89 -15.28 3.69
C ILE A 207 -10.12 -14.41 3.40
N ASP A 208 -11.11 -14.47 4.29
CA ASP A 208 -12.33 -13.68 4.18
C ASP A 208 -12.28 -12.55 5.21
N LEU A 209 -11.52 -11.50 4.86
CA LEU A 209 -11.37 -10.28 5.66
C LEU A 209 -12.69 -9.70 6.15
N ASN A 210 -13.79 -9.96 5.44
CA ASN A 210 -15.10 -9.41 5.75
C ASN A 210 -15.72 -9.97 7.02
N ARG A 211 -15.25 -11.14 7.48
CA ARG A 211 -15.84 -11.83 8.63
C ARG A 211 -15.12 -11.56 9.94
N GLY A 212 -13.94 -10.92 9.91
CA GLY A 212 -13.16 -10.67 11.13
C GLY A 212 -12.70 -11.96 11.84
N THR A 213 -12.72 -13.10 11.14
CA THR A 213 -12.54 -14.42 11.76
C THR A 213 -11.10 -14.73 12.11
N LEU A 214 -10.14 -14.04 11.48
CA LEU A 214 -8.73 -14.11 11.83
C LEU A 214 -8.34 -12.85 12.61
N TRP A 215 -7.36 -12.97 13.51
CA TRP A 215 -6.89 -11.85 14.33
C TRP A 215 -6.41 -10.67 13.47
N VAL A 216 -5.84 -10.95 12.29
CA VAL A 216 -5.40 -9.93 11.33
C VAL A 216 -6.60 -9.21 10.72
N ASP A 217 -7.67 -9.94 10.38
CA ASP A 217 -8.92 -9.35 9.89
C ASP A 217 -9.52 -8.45 10.96
N TRP A 218 -9.58 -8.94 12.21
CA TRP A 218 -10.05 -8.17 13.34
C TRP A 218 -9.20 -6.92 13.56
N ALA A 219 -7.86 -7.03 13.52
CA ALA A 219 -6.95 -5.91 13.70
C ALA A 219 -7.08 -4.87 12.58
N ILE A 220 -7.17 -5.29 11.32
CA ILE A 220 -7.37 -4.39 10.18
C ILE A 220 -8.72 -3.67 10.30
N LEU A 221 -9.78 -4.40 10.65
CA LEU A 221 -11.12 -3.84 10.72
C LEU A 221 -11.38 -2.99 11.98
N HIS A 222 -10.66 -3.21 13.08
CA HIS A 222 -10.84 -2.49 14.35
C HIS A 222 -9.77 -1.42 14.60
N LEU A 223 -8.52 -1.65 14.19
CA LEU A 223 -7.38 -0.74 14.40
C LEU A 223 -6.86 -0.11 13.09
N GLY A 224 -7.04 -0.81 11.97
CA GLY A 224 -6.39 -0.50 10.70
C GLY A 224 -6.65 0.88 10.07
N PRO A 225 -7.82 1.54 10.19
CA PRO A 225 -8.01 2.83 9.52
C PRO A 225 -7.11 3.94 10.05
N TYR A 226 -6.74 3.93 11.34
CA TYR A 226 -5.73 4.86 11.89
C TYR A 226 -4.33 4.65 11.30
N ILE A 227 -4.07 3.50 10.68
CA ILE A 227 -2.80 3.19 10.02
C ILE A 227 -2.80 3.74 8.58
N PHE A 228 -3.98 3.90 7.97
CA PHE A 228 -4.13 4.31 6.57
C PHE A 228 -4.58 5.77 6.38
N PHE A 229 -5.03 6.46 7.44
CA PHE A 229 -5.52 7.84 7.44
C PHE A 229 -4.90 8.64 8.59
#